data_AF-A0A1M5L7L8-F1
#
_entry.id   AF-A0A1M5L7L8-F1
#
_cell.length_a   1.000
_cell.length_b   1.000
_cell.length_c   1.000
_cell.angle_alpha   90.00
_cell.angle_beta   90.00
_cell.angle_gamma   90.00
#
_symmetry.space_group_name_H-M   'P 1'
#
loop_
_entity.id
_entity.type
_entity.pdbx_description
1 polymer ?
#
loop_
_entity_poly.entity_id
_entity_poly.type
_entity_poly.pdbx_seq_one_letter_code
_entity_poly.pdbx_strand_id
1 'polypeptide(L)'
;MVDTTVGIDINTKSGGLEGIYQRRDKFGHFQPTTIAGYPAVQAIDYRDAPKQGDCVTLVGVAEERLITASIAIGDRKHPDYSSACKISDQAAALVIENLKGAK
;
A
#
# COMPACT_ATOMS: atom_id res chain seq x y z
N MET A 1 -20.72 3.79 11.12
CA MET A 1 -19.58 2.85 11.12
C MET A 1 -18.88 3.06 9.78
N VAL A 2 -17.59 3.35 9.77
CA VAL A 2 -16.86 3.53 8.51
C VAL A 2 -16.64 2.15 7.90
N ASP A 3 -17.13 1.95 6.68
CA ASP A 3 -17.10 0.67 5.98
C ASP A 3 -15.69 0.34 5.48
N THR A 4 -15.08 1.31 4.78
CA THR A 4 -13.70 1.27 4.31
C THR A 4 -12.93 2.48 4.83
N THR A 5 -11.78 2.24 5.45
CA THR A 5 -10.83 3.28 5.88
C THR A 5 -9.63 3.27 4.95
N VAL A 6 -9.21 4.47 4.51
CA VAL A 6 -8.00 4.67 3.71
C VAL A 6 -7.05 5.57 4.49
N GLY A 7 -5.82 5.09 4.72
CA GLY A 7 -4.72 5.87 5.27
C GLY A 7 -3.66 6.12 4.20
N ILE A 8 -3.17 7.35 4.10
CA ILE A 8 -2.07 7.73 3.21
C ILE A 8 -0.96 8.36 4.06
N ASP A 9 0.21 7.74 4.05
CA ASP A 9 1.42 8.27 4.68
C ASP A 9 2.47 8.59 3.61
N ILE A 10 2.98 9.82 3.64
CA ILE A 10 4.10 10.23 2.78
C ILE A 10 5.35 10.30 3.65
N ASN A 11 6.22 9.30 3.50
CA ASN A 11 7.51 9.34 4.14
C ASN A 11 8.45 10.27 3.35
N THR A 12 8.69 11.44 3.92
CA THR A 12 9.62 12.45 3.39
C THR A 12 11.07 12.24 3.81
N LYS A 13 11.37 11.26 4.69
CA LYS A 13 12.68 11.01 5.29
C LYS A 13 13.05 9.53 5.34
N SER A 14 14.09 9.15 4.60
CA SER A 14 14.91 7.92 4.73
C SER A 14 14.20 6.56 4.68
N GLY A 15 14.98 5.52 4.34
CA GLY A 15 14.58 4.11 4.40
C GLY A 15 14.09 3.54 3.08
N GLY A 16 13.34 4.32 2.29
CA GLY A 16 12.92 3.95 0.93
C GLY A 16 12.31 2.55 0.80
N LEU A 17 12.27 2.02 -0.42
CA LEU A 17 11.89 0.61 -0.61
C LEU A 17 12.97 -0.36 -0.15
N GLU A 18 14.24 0.04 -0.19
CA GLU A 18 15.35 -0.83 0.21
C GLU A 18 15.18 -1.37 1.63
N GLY A 19 14.84 -0.49 2.60
CA GLY A 19 14.58 -0.90 3.98
C GLY A 19 13.35 -1.79 4.16
N ILE A 20 12.42 -1.79 3.20
CA ILE A 20 11.29 -2.72 3.15
C ILE A 20 11.75 -4.09 2.65
N TYR A 21 12.54 -4.11 1.56
CA TYR A 21 13.11 -5.35 1.00
C TYR A 21 14.06 -6.07 1.96
N GLN A 22 14.86 -5.33 2.74
CA GLN A 22 15.73 -5.90 3.79
C GLN A 22 14.94 -6.63 4.88
N ARG A 23 13.63 -6.35 5.02
CA ARG A 23 12.74 -6.97 6.01
C ARG A 23 11.71 -7.91 5.39
N ARG A 24 11.84 -8.27 4.11
CA ARG A 24 10.83 -9.07 3.37
C ARG A 24 10.41 -10.35 4.09
N ASP A 25 11.35 -11.04 4.73
CA ASP A 25 11.10 -12.31 5.41
C ASP A 25 10.35 -12.16 6.74
N LYS A 26 10.13 -10.92 7.21
CA LYS A 26 9.35 -10.60 8.40
C LYS A 26 7.86 -10.38 8.12
N PHE A 27 7.48 -10.18 6.87
CA PHE A 27 6.09 -9.96 6.48
C PHE A 27 5.41 -11.30 6.20
N GLY A 28 4.16 -11.45 6.65
CA GLY A 28 3.33 -12.61 6.31
C GLY A 28 2.88 -12.60 4.86
N HIS A 29 2.70 -11.40 4.28
CA HIS A 29 2.45 -11.16 2.86
C HIS A 29 3.45 -10.13 2.33
N PHE A 30 4.19 -10.50 1.29
CA PHE A 30 5.13 -9.62 0.60
C PHE A 30 5.07 -9.89 -0.90
N GLN A 31 4.59 -8.92 -1.67
CA GLN A 31 4.42 -9.06 -3.11
C GLN A 31 4.92 -7.81 -3.84
N PRO A 32 6.05 -7.91 -4.56
CA PRO A 32 6.50 -6.84 -5.46
C PRO A 32 5.45 -6.54 -6.53
N THR A 33 5.31 -5.26 -6.87
CA THR A 33 4.37 -4.77 -7.90
C THR A 33 4.88 -3.44 -8.48
N THR A 34 4.06 -2.79 -9.30
CA THR A 34 4.30 -1.46 -9.83
C THR A 34 3.04 -0.61 -9.73
N ILE A 35 3.18 0.65 -9.30
CA ILE A 35 2.06 1.59 -9.20
C ILE A 35 2.39 2.84 -10.02
N ALA A 36 1.57 3.15 -11.02
CA ALA A 36 1.75 4.31 -11.91
C ALA A 36 3.19 4.44 -12.49
N GLY A 37 3.84 3.29 -12.76
CA GLY A 37 5.20 3.19 -13.29
C GLY A 37 6.32 3.20 -12.24
N TYR A 38 6.01 3.37 -10.95
CA TYR A 38 6.99 3.30 -9.87
C TYR A 38 7.10 1.89 -9.29
N PRO A 39 8.29 1.50 -8.81
CA PRO A 39 8.46 0.27 -8.04
C PRO A 39 7.61 0.35 -6.77
N ALA A 40 6.95 -0.74 -6.43
CA ALA A 40 6.11 -0.84 -5.24
C ALA A 40 6.14 -2.24 -4.65
N VAL A 41 5.62 -2.36 -3.43
CA VAL A 41 5.43 -3.64 -2.75
C VAL A 41 4.15 -3.59 -1.91
N GLN A 42 3.38 -4.67 -1.96
CA GLN A 42 2.34 -4.94 -0.97
C GLN A 42 3.00 -5.70 0.17
N ALA A 43 3.02 -5.13 1.37
CA ALA A 43 3.71 -5.74 2.52
C ALA A 43 2.92 -5.55 3.81
N ILE A 44 2.52 -6.65 4.44
CA ILE A 44 1.77 -6.65 5.69
C ILE A 44 2.11 -7.90 6.53
N ASP A 45 2.04 -7.76 7.85
CA ASP A 45 2.53 -8.76 8.81
C ASP A 45 1.77 -10.08 8.77
N TYR A 46 0.46 -10.05 8.47
CA TYR A 46 -0.37 -11.25 8.44
C TYR A 46 -0.58 -11.74 7.00
N ARG A 47 -0.31 -13.03 6.75
CA ARG A 47 -0.41 -13.64 5.42
C ARG A 47 -1.77 -13.47 4.75
N ASP A 48 -2.84 -13.67 5.49
CA ASP A 48 -4.20 -13.64 4.95
C ASP A 48 -4.88 -12.27 5.07
N ALA A 49 -4.20 -11.24 5.60
CA ALA A 49 -4.75 -9.89 5.74
C ALA A 49 -5.36 -9.34 4.43
N PRO A 50 -4.72 -9.50 3.25
CA PRO A 50 -5.30 -9.05 1.97
C PRO A 50 -6.70 -9.59 1.66
N LYS A 51 -7.01 -10.79 2.15
CA LYS A 51 -8.29 -11.48 1.97
C LYS A 51 -9.28 -11.19 3.11
N GLN A 52 -8.83 -10.47 4.13
CA GLN A 52 -9.57 -10.14 5.35
C GLN A 52 -9.78 -8.63 5.50
N GLY A 53 -9.76 -7.90 4.40
CA GLY A 53 -10.05 -6.48 4.36
C GLY A 53 -8.87 -5.57 4.66
N ASP A 54 -7.65 -6.08 4.84
CA ASP A 54 -6.49 -5.28 5.22
C ASP A 54 -5.34 -5.41 4.21
N CYS A 55 -4.80 -4.29 3.75
CA CYS A 55 -3.59 -4.30 2.95
C CYS A 55 -2.84 -2.97 3.04
N VAL A 56 -1.52 -3.07 2.83
CA VAL A 56 -0.62 -1.92 2.76
C VAL A 56 0.20 -2.00 1.48
N THR A 57 0.13 -0.95 0.66
CA THR A 57 0.95 -0.77 -0.54
C THR A 57 1.97 0.34 -0.30
N LEU A 58 3.25 0.02 -0.45
CA LEU A 58 4.37 0.96 -0.32
C LEU A 58 4.97 1.23 -1.70
N VAL A 59 5.05 2.49 -2.10
CA VAL A 59 5.55 2.91 -3.41
C VAL A 59 6.81 3.74 -3.26
N GLY A 60 7.89 3.32 -3.93
CA GLY A 60 9.14 4.05 -3.99
C GLY A 60 9.06 5.20 -4.98
N VAL A 61 8.96 6.43 -4.48
CA VAL A 61 8.85 7.65 -5.31
C VAL A 61 10.18 8.40 -5.45
N ALA A 62 11.16 8.09 -4.59
CA ALA A 62 12.57 8.44 -4.71
C ALA A 62 13.40 7.44 -3.88
N GLU A 63 14.74 7.50 -3.96
CA GLU A 63 15.65 6.56 -3.25
C GLU A 63 15.28 6.36 -1.78
N GLU A 64 14.97 7.46 -1.09
CA GLU A 64 14.68 7.46 0.35
C GLU A 64 13.22 7.83 0.69
N ARG A 65 12.33 7.89 -0.29
CA ARG A 65 10.95 8.40 -0.10
C ARG A 65 9.91 7.37 -0.51
N LEU A 66 8.92 7.22 0.35
CA LEU A 66 7.80 6.29 0.15
C LEU A 66 6.47 7.02 0.21
N ILE A 67 5.53 6.55 -0.59
CA ILE A 67 4.10 6.73 -0.33
C ILE A 67 3.58 5.39 0.16
N THR A 68 2.89 5.40 1.29
CA THR A 68 2.23 4.21 1.85
C THR A 68 0.74 4.42 1.82
N ALA A 69 0.01 3.50 1.20
CA ALA A 69 -1.44 3.44 1.24
C ALA A 69 -1.87 2.23 2.07
N SER A 70 -2.59 2.47 3.16
CA SER A 70 -3.20 1.44 4.00
C SER A 70 -4.71 1.42 3.79
N ILE A 71 -5.28 0.23 3.74
CA ILE A 71 -6.72 0.00 3.61
C ILE A 71 -7.17 -0.91 4.73
N ALA A 72 -8.27 -0.56 5.38
CA ALA A 72 -8.99 -1.43 6.30
C ALA A 72 -10.49 -1.44 5.95
N ILE A 73 -11.00 -2.59 5.54
CA ILE A 73 -12.41 -2.85 5.22
C ILE A 73 -13.01 -3.69 6.35
N GLY A 74 -13.92 -3.09 7.10
CA GLY A 74 -14.51 -3.74 8.29
C GLY A 74 -15.70 -4.67 7.95
N ASP A 75 -16.48 -4.34 6.91
CA ASP A 75 -17.62 -5.17 6.52
C ASP A 75 -17.18 -6.35 5.65
N ARG A 76 -17.38 -7.56 6.17
CA ARG A 76 -17.11 -8.83 5.46
C ARG A 76 -17.98 -9.03 4.22
N LYS A 77 -19.11 -8.30 4.12
CA LYS A 77 -20.00 -8.33 2.96
C LYS A 77 -19.60 -7.32 1.89
N HIS A 78 -18.63 -6.43 2.18
CA HIS A 78 -18.14 -5.48 1.20
C HIS A 78 -17.55 -6.23 -0.01
N PRO A 79 -17.88 -5.83 -1.26
CA PRO A 79 -17.42 -6.53 -2.46
C PRO A 79 -15.90 -6.62 -2.54
N ASP A 80 -15.19 -5.63 -2.01
CA ASP A 80 -13.73 -5.59 -2.04
C ASP A 80 -13.04 -6.17 -0.79
N TYR A 81 -13.79 -6.74 0.16
CA TYR A 81 -13.23 -7.29 1.41
C TYR A 81 -12.11 -8.31 1.17
N SER A 82 -12.28 -9.14 0.15
CA SER A 82 -11.28 -10.17 -0.23
C SER A 82 -10.20 -9.68 -1.20
N SER A 83 -10.25 -8.41 -1.59
CA SER A 83 -9.35 -7.78 -2.55
C SER A 83 -8.80 -6.45 -2.04
N ALA A 84 -8.52 -6.35 -0.74
CA ALA A 84 -8.07 -5.11 -0.10
C ALA A 84 -6.83 -4.50 -0.77
N CYS A 85 -5.88 -5.33 -1.24
CA CYS A 85 -4.68 -4.83 -1.92
C CYS A 85 -4.96 -4.15 -3.26
N LYS A 86 -6.04 -4.54 -3.96
CA LYS A 86 -6.47 -3.82 -5.17
C LYS A 86 -6.86 -2.39 -4.82
N ILE A 87 -7.50 -2.19 -3.68
CA ILE A 87 -7.94 -0.88 -3.21
C ILE A 87 -6.75 -0.04 -2.73
N SER A 88 -5.78 -0.63 -2.02
CA SER A 88 -4.57 0.10 -1.60
C SER A 88 -3.71 0.51 -2.79
N ASP A 89 -3.60 -0.36 -3.80
CA ASP A 89 -2.93 -0.05 -5.07
C ASP A 89 -3.62 1.10 -5.81
N GLN A 90 -4.95 1.09 -5.89
CA GLN A 90 -5.74 2.17 -6.51
C GLN A 90 -5.59 3.49 -5.74
N ALA A 91 -5.63 3.46 -4.41
CA ALA A 91 -5.43 4.64 -3.58
C ALA A 91 -4.02 5.23 -3.78
N ALA A 92 -2.98 4.39 -3.79
CA ALA A 92 -1.61 4.81 -4.06
C ALA A 92 -1.45 5.40 -5.46
N ALA A 93 -2.07 4.79 -6.49
CA ALA A 93 -2.05 5.30 -7.86
C ALA A 93 -2.66 6.70 -7.96
N LEU A 94 -3.85 6.89 -7.36
CA LEU A 94 -4.52 8.20 -7.33
C LEU A 94 -3.64 9.28 -6.70
N VAL A 95 -2.99 8.98 -5.57
CA VAL A 95 -2.07 9.94 -4.93
C VAL A 95 -0.91 10.31 -5.86
N ILE A 96 -0.25 9.32 -6.46
CA ILE A 96 0.91 9.55 -7.33
C ILE A 96 0.52 10.36 -8.58
N GLU A 97 -0.59 10.02 -9.22
CA GLU A 97 -1.07 10.72 -10.41
C GLU A 97 -1.40 12.19 -10.12
N ASN A 98 -2.02 12.47 -8.96
CA ASN A 98 -2.36 13.84 -8.58
C ASN A 98 -1.13 14.65 -8.11
N LEU A 99 -0.16 14.03 -7.42
CA LEU A 99 1.08 14.70 -7.05
C LEU A 99 1.94 15.05 -8.27
N LYS A 100 1.93 14.22 -9.33
CA LYS A 100 2.56 14.56 -10.62
C LYS A 100 1.91 15.75 -11.32
N GLY A 101 0.61 15.95 -11.11
CA GLY A 101 -0.19 17.02 -11.72
C GLY A 101 -0.10 18.37 -11.01
N ALA A 102 0.40 18.42 -9.78
CA ALA A 102 0.64 19.65 -9.05
C ALA A 102 1.86 20.38 -9.63
N LYS A 103 1.60 21.32 -10.54
CA LYS A 103 2.60 22.22 -11.12
C LYS A 103 2.58 23.58 -10.43
#